data_AF-A0A945CRH0-F1
#
_entry.id   AF-A0A945CRH0-F1
#
_cell.length_a   1.000
_cell.length_b   1.000
_cell.length_c   1.000
_cell.angle_alpha   90.00
_cell.angle_beta   90.00
_cell.angle_gamma   90.00
#
_symmetry.space_group_name_H-M   'P 1'
#
loop_
_entity.id
_entity.type
_entity.pdbx_description
1 polymer ?
#
loop_
_entity_poly.entity_id
_entity_poly.type
_entity_poly.pdbx_seq_one_letter_code
_entity_poly.pdbx_strand_id
1 'polypeptide(L)'
;MRLDISILDAATNHPLPCRLSFHGETIPPIWGKDAGGRDMVYQGPPRLWCDGHWEGELPDLPLTLIVARPYEYATATIQIEPASECRLEISLQRRCNLLTAGWHCGDAHQHVVHGEALLQVDLSVAAAVARAEGMDWMIFDGRFTSLPGAEEPSPSELDRLCAESSRPHFLALWADEYPKHDLGHLACFPFGQTAHPAEIAGEGIYRLEEQPRTPYATFESIRTL
;
A
#
# COMPACT_ATOMS: atom_id res chain seq x y z
N MET A 1 16.35 18.28 14.74
CA MET A 1 16.86 18.41 13.37
C MET A 1 15.72 18.31 12.37
N ARG A 2 15.57 19.29 11.46
CA ARG A 2 14.63 19.17 10.33
C ARG A 2 15.33 18.49 9.15
N LEU A 3 14.71 17.46 8.60
CA LEU A 3 15.19 16.70 7.45
C LEU A 3 14.26 16.90 6.25
N ASP A 4 14.87 17.11 5.09
CA ASP A 4 14.21 17.16 3.78
C ASP A 4 14.96 16.19 2.85
N ILE A 5 14.29 15.11 2.46
CA ILE A 5 14.89 13.97 1.77
C ILE A 5 14.21 13.78 0.42
N SER A 6 14.99 13.85 -0.65
CA SER A 6 14.57 13.49 -2.00
C SER A 6 15.23 12.17 -2.41
N ILE A 7 14.43 11.22 -2.91
CA ILE A 7 14.88 9.90 -3.36
C ILE A 7 14.58 9.76 -4.84
N LEU A 8 15.63 9.47 -5.61
CA LEU A 8 15.58 9.43 -7.07
C LEU A 8 16.00 8.06 -7.59
N ASP A 9 15.42 7.62 -8.69
CA ASP A 9 16.00 6.54 -9.50
C ASP A 9 17.26 7.07 -10.18
N ALA A 10 18.41 6.44 -9.92
CA ALA A 10 19.70 6.94 -10.39
C ALA A 10 19.83 6.98 -11.93
N ALA A 11 19.05 6.18 -12.67
CA ALA A 11 19.10 6.13 -14.12
C ALA A 11 18.17 7.16 -14.78
N THR A 12 17.00 7.42 -14.19
CA THR A 12 15.99 8.34 -14.77
C THR A 12 15.97 9.72 -14.13
N ASN A 13 16.57 9.87 -12.94
CA ASN A 13 16.51 11.07 -12.10
C ASN A 13 15.08 11.49 -11.72
N HIS A 14 14.13 10.56 -11.79
CA HIS A 14 12.75 10.78 -11.36
C HIS A 14 12.56 10.40 -9.90
N PRO A 15 11.61 11.04 -9.18
CA PRO A 15 11.22 10.63 -7.84
C PRO A 15 10.88 9.15 -7.78
N LEU A 16 11.39 8.47 -6.77
CA LEU A 16 11.26 7.03 -6.61
C LEU A 16 10.55 6.70 -5.28
N PRO A 17 9.30 6.21 -5.34
CA PRO A 17 8.61 5.73 -4.16
C PRO A 17 9.41 4.62 -3.47
N CYS A 18 9.58 4.72 -2.16
CA CYS A 18 10.41 3.80 -1.40
C CYS A 18 10.06 3.79 0.09
N ARG A 19 10.74 2.90 0.82
CA ARG A 19 10.67 2.81 2.27
C ARG A 19 11.87 3.48 2.91
N LEU A 20 11.63 4.21 3.99
CA LEU A 20 12.65 4.79 4.85
C LEU A 20 12.59 4.13 6.23
N SER A 21 13.75 3.73 6.76
CA SER A 21 13.91 3.28 8.13
C SER A 21 15.00 4.09 8.81
N PHE A 22 14.66 4.69 9.95
CA PHE A 22 15.58 5.48 10.76
C PHE A 22 15.97 4.68 11.99
N HIS A 23 17.27 4.59 12.26
CA HIS A 23 17.84 3.87 13.39
C HIS A 23 18.79 4.77 14.17
N GLY A 24 18.76 4.67 15.49
CA GLY A 24 19.74 5.27 16.40
C GLY A 24 19.58 4.67 17.78
N GLU A 25 20.63 4.65 18.58
CA GLU A 25 20.66 3.90 19.85
C GLU A 25 19.60 4.37 20.86
N THR A 26 19.25 5.65 20.82
CA THR A 26 18.38 6.30 21.82
C THR A 26 17.13 6.92 21.24
N ILE A 27 16.91 6.80 19.92
CA ILE A 27 15.71 7.35 19.30
C ILE A 27 14.53 6.38 19.38
N PRO A 28 13.31 6.89 19.62
CA PRO A 28 12.13 6.07 19.53
C PRO A 28 11.95 5.56 18.09
N PRO A 29 11.33 4.38 17.89
CA PRO A 29 10.88 3.90 16.59
C PRO A 29 10.13 4.97 15.81
N ILE A 30 10.53 5.19 14.55
CA ILE A 30 9.83 6.11 13.64
C ILE A 30 9.01 5.26 12.67
N TRP A 31 7.69 5.30 12.86
CA TRP A 31 6.73 4.56 12.05
C TRP A 31 6.09 5.46 11.00
N GLY A 32 5.71 4.86 9.87
CA GLY A 32 4.74 5.44 8.96
C GLY A 32 3.43 5.75 9.69
N LYS A 33 2.70 6.75 9.22
CA LYS A 33 1.43 7.14 9.80
C LYS A 33 0.27 6.49 9.04
N ASP A 34 -0.73 6.05 9.79
CA ASP A 34 -2.00 5.61 9.26
C ASP A 34 -2.79 6.85 8.74
N ALA A 35 -3.90 6.64 8.05
CA ALA A 35 -4.72 7.72 7.52
C ALA A 35 -5.28 8.67 8.60
N GLY A 36 -5.32 8.21 9.86
CA GLY A 36 -5.66 9.01 11.05
C GLY A 36 -4.48 9.70 11.72
N GLY A 37 -3.26 9.58 11.18
CA GLY A 37 -2.05 10.20 11.73
C GLY A 37 -1.38 9.42 12.88
N ARG A 38 -1.82 8.18 13.17
CA ARG A 38 -1.24 7.34 14.23
C ARG A 38 -0.13 6.45 13.67
N ASP A 39 0.80 6.02 14.53
CA ASP A 39 1.86 5.12 14.11
C ASP A 39 1.30 3.77 13.63
N MET A 40 1.68 3.38 12.41
CA MET A 40 1.41 2.04 11.85
C MET A 40 2.39 1.04 12.45
N VAL A 41 2.16 0.65 13.70
CA VAL A 41 2.97 -0.36 14.38
C VAL A 41 2.53 -1.76 13.96
N TYR A 42 3.43 -2.52 13.35
CA TYR A 42 3.21 -3.92 12.94
C TYR A 42 4.45 -4.76 13.23
N GLN A 43 4.40 -6.06 12.94
CA GLN A 43 5.54 -6.96 13.16
C GLN A 43 6.71 -6.63 12.23
N GLY A 44 7.87 -6.30 12.82
CA GLY A 44 9.12 -6.06 12.09
C GLY A 44 9.77 -4.73 12.45
N PRO A 45 10.83 -4.33 11.72
CA PRO A 45 11.51 -3.07 11.95
C PRO A 45 10.64 -1.87 11.53
N PRO A 46 10.73 -0.74 12.24
CA PRO A 46 10.03 0.49 11.87
C PRO A 46 10.40 0.95 10.47
N ARG A 47 9.38 1.27 9.67
CA ARG A 47 9.56 2.00 8.42
C ARG A 47 8.37 2.90 8.14
N LEU A 48 8.61 3.86 7.27
CA LEU A 48 7.59 4.67 6.62
C LEU A 48 7.71 4.53 5.10
N TRP A 49 6.66 4.92 4.39
CA TRP A 49 6.58 4.88 2.94
C TRP A 49 6.45 6.31 2.42
N CYS A 50 7.15 6.63 1.34
CA CYS A 50 7.08 7.94 0.71
C CYS A 50 7.05 7.79 -0.82
N ASP A 51 6.58 8.85 -1.51
CA ASP A 51 6.45 8.89 -2.98
C ASP A 51 7.71 9.47 -3.64
N GLY A 52 8.89 9.27 -3.03
CA GLY A 52 10.17 9.81 -3.48
C GLY A 52 10.59 11.13 -2.81
N HIS A 53 9.76 11.66 -1.91
CA HIS A 53 10.09 12.82 -1.07
C HIS A 53 9.57 12.60 0.34
N TRP A 54 10.36 12.96 1.35
CA TRP A 54 9.94 12.94 2.75
C TRP A 54 10.52 14.13 3.51
N GLU A 55 9.69 14.75 4.33
CA GLU A 55 10.10 15.81 5.25
C GLU A 55 9.64 15.46 6.68
N GLY A 56 10.49 15.74 7.67
CA GLY A 56 10.10 15.58 9.06
C GLY A 56 11.11 16.14 10.07
N GLU A 57 10.66 16.26 11.31
CA GLU A 57 11.51 16.62 12.44
C GLU A 57 11.94 15.36 13.18
N LEU A 58 13.25 15.19 13.34
CA LEU A 58 13.84 14.09 14.11
C LEU A 58 14.67 14.63 15.29
N PRO A 59 14.93 13.80 16.32
CA PRO A 59 15.86 14.13 17.38
C PRO A 59 17.21 14.59 16.82
N ASP A 60 17.81 15.58 17.47
CA ASP A 60 19.13 16.10 17.09
C ASP A 60 20.24 15.18 17.61
N LEU A 61 20.29 13.97 17.06
CA LEU A 61 21.18 12.87 17.43
C LEU A 61 21.70 12.19 16.16
N PRO A 62 22.86 11.50 16.20
CA PRO A 62 23.33 10.70 15.08
C PRO A 62 22.33 9.60 14.72
N LEU A 63 22.07 9.43 13.42
CA LEU A 63 21.07 8.50 12.89
C LEU A 63 21.61 7.74 11.67
N THR A 64 21.23 6.48 11.56
CA THR A 64 21.36 5.73 10.31
C THR A 64 20.01 5.74 9.58
N LEU A 65 19.99 6.29 8.37
CA LEU A 65 18.88 6.18 7.43
C LEU A 65 19.12 5.00 6.48
N ILE A 66 18.16 4.10 6.40
CA ILE A 66 18.11 3.03 5.41
C ILE A 66 17.00 3.37 4.41
N VAL A 67 17.35 3.42 3.13
CA VAL A 67 16.42 3.67 2.02
C VAL A 67 16.36 2.41 1.16
N ALA A 68 15.15 1.86 1.00
CA ALA A 68 14.97 0.59 0.29
C ALA A 68 13.71 0.60 -0.59
N ARG A 69 13.85 0.05 -1.81
CA ARG A 69 12.74 -0.33 -2.69
C ARG A 69 12.95 -1.80 -3.11
N PRO A 70 12.05 -2.73 -2.75
CA PRO A 70 12.22 -4.16 -2.99
C PRO A 70 12.50 -4.56 -4.45
N TYR A 71 13.08 -5.76 -4.55
CA TYR A 71 13.38 -6.60 -5.73
C TYR A 71 14.29 -6.03 -6.82
N GLU A 72 14.23 -4.75 -7.15
CA GLU A 72 14.98 -4.16 -8.27
C GLU A 72 16.17 -3.28 -7.82
N TYR A 73 16.17 -2.73 -6.60
CA TYR A 73 17.12 -1.69 -6.18
C TYR A 73 18.03 -2.16 -5.06
N ALA A 74 19.26 -1.64 -5.07
CA ALA A 74 20.13 -1.76 -3.92
C ALA A 74 19.66 -0.84 -2.80
N THR A 75 19.58 -1.38 -1.58
CA THR A 75 19.40 -0.59 -0.37
C THR A 75 20.56 0.39 -0.20
N ALA A 76 20.25 1.64 0.13
CA ALA A 76 21.22 2.65 0.53
C ALA A 76 21.19 2.82 2.06
N THR A 77 22.38 3.00 2.66
CA THR A 77 22.55 3.27 4.08
C THR A 77 23.35 4.56 4.24
N ILE A 78 22.76 5.54 4.92
CA ILE A 78 23.30 6.90 5.07
C ILE A 78 23.45 7.19 6.55
N GLN A 79 24.63 7.66 6.96
CA GLN A 79 24.84 8.23 8.30
C GLN A 79 24.47 9.71 8.26
N ILE A 80 23.63 10.13 9.20
CA ILE A 80 23.16 11.50 9.35
C ILE A 80 23.69 12.01 10.69
N GLU A 81 24.49 13.06 10.64
CA GLU A 81 24.99 13.76 11.83
C GLU A 81 23.98 14.83 12.29
N PRO A 82 23.95 15.17 13.59
CA PRO A 82 23.14 16.25 14.14
C PRO A 82 23.34 17.58 13.41
N ALA A 83 22.24 18.24 13.04
CA ALA A 83 22.23 19.53 12.36
C ALA A 83 20.88 20.25 12.56
N SER A 84 20.86 21.58 12.44
CA SER A 84 19.60 22.34 12.52
C SER A 84 18.67 22.08 11.33
N GLU A 85 19.22 22.03 10.12
CA GLU A 85 18.54 21.67 8.87
C GLU A 85 19.46 20.80 8.02
N CYS A 86 18.94 19.69 7.48
CA CYS A 86 19.69 18.77 6.65
C CYS A 86 18.86 18.37 5.42
N ARG A 87 19.42 18.65 4.23
CA ARG A 87 18.82 18.27 2.93
C ARG A 87 19.62 17.14 2.33
N LEU A 88 18.94 16.04 2.00
CA LEU A 88 19.56 14.85 1.45
C LEU A 88 18.94 14.52 0.10
N GLU A 89 19.79 14.38 -0.91
CA GLU A 89 19.40 13.79 -2.19
C GLU A 89 20.04 12.41 -2.32
N ILE A 90 19.21 11.38 -2.46
CA ILE A 90 19.61 9.98 -2.42
C ILE A 90 19.22 9.34 -3.74
N SER A 91 20.21 8.96 -4.55
CA SER A 91 19.99 8.24 -5.81
C SER A 91 20.11 6.73 -5.59
N LEU A 92 19.00 5.99 -5.74
CA LEU A 92 18.99 4.54 -5.63
C LEU A 92 19.40 3.87 -6.94
N GLN A 93 20.34 2.94 -6.85
CA GLN A 93 20.86 2.19 -8.00
C GLN A 93 20.01 0.95 -8.25
N ARG A 94 19.39 0.90 -9.43
CA ARG A 94 18.70 -0.30 -9.92
C ARG A 94 19.74 -1.40 -10.22
N ARG A 95 19.54 -2.60 -9.70
CA ARG A 95 20.41 -3.78 -9.88
C ARG A 95 19.90 -4.74 -10.95
N CYS A 96 18.59 -4.81 -11.13
CA CYS A 96 17.95 -5.53 -12.21
C CYS A 96 16.69 -4.78 -12.65
N ASN A 97 16.26 -5.00 -13.89
CA ASN A 97 15.02 -4.46 -14.40
C ASN A 97 14.06 -5.63 -14.70
N LEU A 98 13.20 -5.92 -13.73
CA LEU A 98 12.25 -7.03 -13.77
C LEU A 98 11.24 -6.83 -14.91
N LEU A 99 10.77 -5.61 -15.11
CA LEU A 99 9.86 -5.26 -16.18
C LEU A 99 10.44 -5.59 -17.57
N THR A 100 11.69 -5.21 -17.84
CA THR A 100 12.36 -5.54 -19.11
C THR A 100 12.64 -7.03 -19.28
N ALA A 101 12.64 -7.78 -18.17
CA ALA A 101 12.75 -9.24 -18.17
C ALA A 101 11.37 -9.94 -18.25
N GLY A 102 10.27 -9.18 -18.38
CA GLY A 102 8.90 -9.70 -18.50
C GLY A 102 8.25 -10.08 -17.17
N TRP A 103 8.83 -9.66 -16.04
CA TRP A 103 8.28 -9.87 -14.71
C TRP A 103 7.51 -8.63 -14.25
N HIS A 104 6.35 -8.83 -13.65
CA HIS A 104 5.53 -7.78 -13.06
C HIS A 104 5.25 -8.15 -11.60
N CYS A 105 5.61 -7.26 -10.68
CA CYS A 105 5.35 -7.42 -9.25
C CYS A 105 3.94 -6.90 -8.94
N GLY A 106 3.11 -7.71 -8.30
CA GLY A 106 1.81 -7.27 -7.84
C GLY A 106 1.11 -8.32 -7.00
N ASP A 107 -0.03 -7.93 -6.46
CA ASP A 107 -0.90 -8.79 -5.65
C ASP A 107 -2.34 -8.67 -6.17
N ALA A 108 -2.98 -9.83 -6.32
CA ALA A 108 -4.33 -9.96 -6.86
C ALA A 108 -5.42 -9.90 -5.78
N HIS A 109 -5.03 -9.97 -4.49
CA HIS A 109 -5.97 -9.98 -3.39
C HIS A 109 -5.37 -9.29 -2.17
N GLN A 110 -5.45 -7.96 -2.17
CA GLN A 110 -4.97 -7.17 -1.05
C GLN A 110 -6.11 -6.51 -0.30
N HIS A 111 -6.29 -6.91 0.96
CA HIS A 111 -7.20 -6.22 1.86
C HIS A 111 -6.69 -4.83 2.20
N VAL A 112 -7.49 -3.79 1.97
CA VAL A 112 -7.18 -2.45 2.47
C VAL A 112 -7.37 -2.42 3.98
N VAL A 113 -8.55 -2.82 4.46
CA VAL A 113 -8.81 -3.01 5.90
C VAL A 113 -8.68 -4.49 6.25
N HIS A 114 -7.67 -4.84 7.03
CA HIS A 114 -7.52 -6.18 7.58
C HIS A 114 -8.48 -6.41 8.77
N GLY A 115 -8.91 -7.65 8.97
CA GLY A 115 -10.03 -8.04 9.85
C GLY A 115 -10.24 -7.22 11.13
N GLU A 116 -9.24 -7.10 12.00
CA GLU A 116 -9.34 -6.41 13.29
C GLU A 116 -9.40 -4.87 13.19
N ALA A 117 -9.20 -4.30 12.00
CA ALA A 117 -9.21 -2.86 11.71
C ALA A 117 -8.38 -2.01 12.69
N LEU A 118 -7.21 -2.53 13.09
CA LEU A 118 -6.33 -1.89 14.09
C LEU A 118 -5.78 -0.54 13.59
N LEU A 119 -5.56 -0.43 12.28
CA LEU A 119 -5.06 0.76 11.61
C LEU A 119 -6.21 1.51 10.93
N GLN A 120 -6.15 2.84 10.97
CA GLN A 120 -7.01 3.70 10.16
C GLN A 120 -6.40 3.80 8.77
N VAL A 121 -7.02 3.19 7.77
CA VAL A 121 -6.48 3.08 6.42
C VAL A 121 -7.58 3.32 5.41
N ASP A 122 -7.19 3.83 4.26
CA ASP A 122 -8.03 3.95 3.07
C ASP A 122 -7.25 3.45 1.84
N LEU A 123 -7.94 3.34 0.70
CA LEU A 123 -7.35 2.89 -0.56
C LEU A 123 -6.15 3.74 -0.97
N SER A 124 -6.20 5.06 -0.76
CA SER A 124 -5.13 5.98 -1.17
C SER A 124 -3.83 5.71 -0.41
N VAL A 125 -3.91 5.49 0.91
CA VAL A 125 -2.78 5.10 1.74
C VAL A 125 -2.27 3.71 1.34
N ALA A 126 -3.16 2.74 1.14
CA ALA A 126 -2.77 1.40 0.71
C ALA A 126 -2.03 1.40 -0.65
N ALA A 127 -2.50 2.21 -1.60
CA ALA A 127 -1.84 2.42 -2.89
C ALA A 127 -0.47 3.09 -2.76
N ALA A 128 -0.33 4.10 -1.89
CA ALA A 128 0.97 4.73 -1.64
C ALA A 128 1.98 3.74 -1.05
N VAL A 129 1.54 2.89 -0.12
CA VAL A 129 2.35 1.80 0.44
C VAL A 129 2.77 0.84 -0.68
N ALA A 130 1.83 0.33 -1.47
CA ALA A 130 2.12 -0.61 -2.57
C ALA A 130 3.17 -0.07 -3.56
N ARG A 131 3.09 1.21 -3.94
CA ARG A 131 4.09 1.86 -4.81
C ARG A 131 5.48 1.86 -4.17
N ALA A 132 5.57 2.27 -2.90
CA ALA A 132 6.81 2.31 -2.16
C ALA A 132 7.40 0.91 -1.88
N GLU A 133 6.57 -0.13 -1.90
CA GLU A 133 6.98 -1.54 -1.83
C GLU A 133 7.40 -2.13 -3.18
N GLY A 134 7.36 -1.33 -4.25
CA GLY A 134 7.86 -1.71 -5.57
C GLY A 134 6.88 -2.52 -6.41
N MET A 135 5.59 -2.45 -6.11
CA MET A 135 4.55 -3.10 -6.92
C MET A 135 4.32 -2.34 -8.23
N ASP A 136 4.11 -3.07 -9.32
CA ASP A 136 3.69 -2.57 -10.64
C ASP A 136 2.17 -2.55 -10.78
N TRP A 137 1.46 -3.40 -10.03
CA TRP A 137 0.00 -3.43 -9.98
C TRP A 137 -0.49 -3.97 -8.64
N MET A 138 -1.73 -3.64 -8.28
CA MET A 138 -2.37 -4.06 -7.04
C MET A 138 -3.88 -4.12 -7.23
N ILE A 139 -4.49 -5.22 -6.79
CA ILE A 139 -5.96 -5.34 -6.70
C ILE A 139 -6.35 -5.22 -5.23
N PHE A 140 -7.03 -4.13 -4.89
CA PHE A 140 -7.54 -3.86 -3.56
C PHE A 140 -8.92 -4.48 -3.37
N ASP A 141 -9.13 -5.16 -2.25
CA ASP A 141 -10.29 -6.00 -2.04
C ASP A 141 -10.93 -5.81 -0.64
N GLY A 142 -12.23 -6.11 -0.57
CA GLY A 142 -13.07 -6.15 0.61
C GLY A 142 -13.51 -4.77 1.08
N ARG A 143 -13.07 -4.41 2.29
CA ARG A 143 -13.36 -3.10 2.89
C ARG A 143 -12.28 -2.11 2.54
N PHE A 144 -12.67 -0.92 2.05
CA PHE A 144 -11.76 0.07 1.48
C PHE A 144 -11.45 1.23 2.42
N THR A 145 -12.12 1.32 3.55
CA THR A 145 -11.81 2.33 4.58
C THR A 145 -12.15 1.87 5.99
N SER A 146 -11.30 2.23 6.95
CA SER A 146 -11.55 2.11 8.39
C SER A 146 -11.56 3.47 9.10
N LEU A 147 -11.63 4.56 8.35
CA LEU A 147 -11.71 5.91 8.90
C LEU A 147 -13.01 6.11 9.71
N PRO A 148 -12.95 6.61 10.96
CA PRO A 148 -14.14 6.84 11.76
C PRO A 148 -15.14 7.79 11.07
N GLY A 149 -16.37 7.31 10.87
CA GLY A 149 -17.44 8.09 10.25
C GLY A 149 -17.35 8.20 8.72
N ALA A 150 -16.38 7.54 8.08
CA ALA A 150 -16.36 7.38 6.63
C ALA A 150 -17.34 6.28 6.20
N GLU A 151 -18.04 6.52 5.09
CA GLU A 151 -18.82 5.50 4.41
C GLU A 151 -17.89 4.69 3.47
N GLU A 152 -18.25 3.43 3.19
CA GLU A 152 -17.54 2.65 2.16
C GLU A 152 -17.75 3.34 0.80
N PRO A 153 -16.69 3.52 -0.01
CA PRO A 153 -16.81 4.16 -1.31
C PRO A 153 -17.72 3.35 -2.25
N SER A 154 -18.56 4.04 -3.01
CA SER A 154 -19.33 3.44 -4.09
C SER A 154 -18.44 2.91 -5.22
N PRO A 155 -18.92 2.00 -6.10
CA PRO A 155 -18.15 1.51 -7.24
C PRO A 155 -17.56 2.61 -8.15
N SER A 156 -18.28 3.71 -8.36
CA SER A 156 -17.76 4.84 -9.16
C SER A 156 -16.70 5.64 -8.41
N GLU A 157 -16.78 5.71 -7.08
CA GLU A 157 -15.73 6.32 -6.27
C GLU A 157 -14.49 5.43 -6.22
N LEU A 158 -14.64 4.10 -6.16
CA LEU A 158 -13.53 3.16 -6.26
C LEU A 158 -12.81 3.25 -7.60
N ASP A 159 -13.55 3.35 -8.71
CA ASP A 159 -12.97 3.60 -10.04
C ASP A 159 -12.12 4.88 -10.07
N ARG A 160 -12.68 5.97 -9.51
CA ARG A 160 -11.99 7.27 -9.42
C ARG A 160 -10.74 7.17 -8.55
N LEU A 161 -10.86 6.57 -7.35
CA LEU A 161 -9.75 6.42 -6.40
C LEU A 161 -8.62 5.56 -6.98
N CYS A 162 -8.95 4.47 -7.67
CA CYS A 162 -7.97 3.64 -8.37
C CYS A 162 -7.30 4.38 -9.52
N ALA A 163 -8.06 5.12 -10.34
CA ALA A 163 -7.49 5.94 -11.40
C ALA A 163 -6.56 7.03 -10.87
N GLU A 164 -6.95 7.72 -9.79
CA GLU A 164 -6.13 8.76 -9.13
C GLU A 164 -4.87 8.20 -8.45
N SER A 165 -4.97 6.98 -7.93
CA SER A 165 -3.86 6.26 -7.28
C SER A 165 -2.89 5.62 -8.27
N SER A 166 -3.35 5.38 -9.50
CA SER A 166 -2.53 4.84 -10.58
C SER A 166 -1.48 5.85 -11.05
N ARG A 167 -0.36 5.33 -11.54
CA ARG A 167 0.81 6.06 -12.05
C ARG A 167 1.33 5.34 -13.30
N PRO A 168 2.19 5.96 -14.13
CA PRO A 168 2.74 5.29 -15.32
C PRO A 168 3.41 3.92 -15.07
N HIS A 169 3.87 3.67 -13.84
CA HIS A 169 4.52 2.41 -13.42
C HIS A 169 3.80 1.73 -12.26
N PHE A 170 2.53 2.05 -12.02
CA PHE A 170 1.72 1.39 -11.00
C PHE A 170 0.24 1.43 -11.38
N LEU A 171 -0.39 0.27 -11.50
CA LEU A 171 -1.82 0.14 -11.75
C LEU A 171 -2.57 -0.25 -10.47
N ALA A 172 -3.41 0.65 -9.96
CA ALA A 172 -4.35 0.33 -8.91
C ALA A 172 -5.66 -0.15 -9.52
N LEU A 173 -6.16 -1.26 -9.00
CA LEU A 173 -7.42 -1.89 -9.35
C LEU A 173 -8.19 -2.18 -8.07
N TRP A 174 -9.49 -2.40 -8.20
CA TRP A 174 -10.30 -2.88 -7.09
C TRP A 174 -11.11 -4.11 -7.50
N ALA A 175 -11.35 -4.95 -6.52
CA ALA A 175 -12.14 -6.17 -6.56
C ALA A 175 -13.07 -6.20 -5.34
N ASP A 176 -13.90 -7.23 -5.24
CA ASP A 176 -14.63 -7.52 -4.02
C ASP A 176 -14.59 -9.04 -3.76
N GLU A 177 -14.34 -9.42 -2.51
CA GLU A 177 -14.13 -10.79 -2.05
C GLU A 177 -15.47 -11.33 -1.59
N TYR A 178 -16.18 -11.97 -2.52
CA TYR A 178 -17.47 -12.57 -2.21
C TYR A 178 -17.30 -13.96 -1.59
N PRO A 179 -18.00 -14.26 -0.46
CA PRO A 179 -18.12 -15.62 -0.01
C PRO A 179 -18.81 -16.45 -1.07
N LYS A 180 -18.33 -17.68 -1.29
CA LYS A 180 -18.99 -18.62 -2.18
C LYS A 180 -20.41 -18.85 -1.71
N HIS A 181 -21.37 -18.75 -2.62
CA HIS A 181 -22.77 -19.06 -2.37
C HIS A 181 -23.31 -19.98 -3.46
N ASP A 182 -24.62 -20.22 -3.49
CA ASP A 182 -25.28 -21.16 -4.41
C ASP A 182 -25.01 -20.90 -5.90
N LEU A 183 -24.52 -19.70 -6.28
CA LEU A 183 -24.09 -19.41 -7.66
C LEU A 183 -22.66 -19.90 -8.00
N GLY A 184 -21.96 -20.53 -7.06
CA GLY A 184 -20.65 -21.16 -7.27
C GLY A 184 -19.46 -20.20 -7.16
N HIS A 185 -18.45 -20.39 -8.01
CA HIS A 185 -17.30 -19.47 -8.12
C HIS A 185 -17.74 -18.26 -8.94
N LEU A 186 -18.09 -17.17 -8.27
CA LEU A 186 -18.41 -15.92 -8.96
C LEU A 186 -17.12 -15.12 -9.19
N ALA A 187 -16.83 -14.86 -10.46
CA ALA A 187 -15.99 -13.75 -10.90
C ALA A 187 -16.94 -12.75 -11.57
N CYS A 188 -17.31 -11.68 -10.88
CA CYS A 188 -18.25 -10.70 -11.43
C CYS A 188 -17.51 -9.54 -12.10
N PHE A 189 -17.70 -9.41 -13.40
CA PHE A 189 -17.45 -8.18 -14.17
C PHE A 189 -18.78 -7.43 -14.36
N PRO A 190 -19.00 -6.24 -13.79
CA PRO A 190 -20.09 -5.41 -14.28
C PRO A 190 -19.64 -4.73 -15.57
N PHE A 191 -20.17 -5.18 -16.71
CA PHE A 191 -20.20 -4.37 -17.93
C PHE A 191 -21.17 -3.20 -17.70
N GLY A 192 -20.65 -2.08 -17.20
CA GLY A 192 -21.25 -0.76 -17.38
C GLY A 192 -22.47 -0.40 -16.53
N GLN A 193 -22.57 -0.81 -15.26
CA GLN A 193 -23.63 -0.30 -14.37
C GLN A 193 -23.14 0.08 -12.96
N THR A 194 -23.86 1.04 -12.37
CA THR A 194 -23.67 1.62 -11.03
C THR A 194 -24.19 0.76 -9.87
N ALA A 195 -24.69 -0.45 -10.13
CA ALA A 195 -25.28 -1.32 -9.13
C ALA A 195 -24.20 -1.86 -8.17
N HIS A 196 -24.46 -1.81 -6.87
CA HIS A 196 -23.56 -2.40 -5.87
C HIS A 196 -23.59 -3.93 -5.99
N PRO A 197 -22.46 -4.67 -5.90
CA PRO A 197 -22.50 -6.12 -6.11
C PRO A 197 -23.40 -6.86 -5.09
N ALA A 198 -23.59 -6.30 -3.89
CA ALA A 198 -24.58 -6.76 -2.91
C ALA A 198 -26.04 -6.76 -3.42
N GLU A 199 -26.39 -5.94 -4.41
CA GLU A 199 -27.72 -5.95 -5.04
C GLU A 199 -27.96 -7.22 -5.89
N ILE A 200 -26.89 -7.87 -6.33
CA ILE A 200 -26.92 -9.04 -7.24
C ILE A 200 -26.58 -10.32 -6.47
N ALA A 201 -25.51 -10.31 -5.68
CA ALA A 201 -24.97 -11.46 -4.96
C ALA A 201 -25.51 -11.60 -3.52
N GLY A 202 -26.25 -10.59 -3.03
CA GLY A 202 -26.64 -10.48 -1.62
C GLY A 202 -25.52 -9.92 -0.74
N GLU A 203 -25.80 -9.72 0.54
CA GLU A 203 -24.82 -9.20 1.50
C GLU A 203 -23.65 -10.18 1.67
N GLY A 204 -22.41 -9.69 1.56
CA GLY A 204 -21.16 -10.45 1.74
C GLY A 204 -20.89 -10.87 3.20
N ILE A 205 -21.89 -11.42 3.89
CA ILE A 205 -21.82 -11.76 5.31
C ILE A 205 -21.32 -13.20 5.50
N TYR A 206 -20.20 -13.34 6.19
CA TYR A 206 -19.67 -14.62 6.64
C TYR A 206 -20.44 -15.13 7.87
N ARG A 207 -21.42 -16.03 7.68
CA ARG A 207 -22.16 -16.63 8.81
C ARG A 207 -21.41 -17.86 9.35
N LEU A 208 -20.75 -17.68 10.49
CA LEU A 208 -19.89 -18.71 11.13
C LEU A 208 -20.67 -19.77 11.94
N GLU A 209 -21.95 -19.58 12.22
CA GLU A 209 -22.57 -20.21 13.40
C GLU A 209 -23.49 -21.40 13.13
N GLU A 210 -23.72 -21.83 11.89
CA GLU A 210 -24.65 -22.95 11.62
C GLU A 210 -24.05 -24.03 10.69
N GLN A 211 -23.61 -25.14 11.30
CA GLN A 211 -23.31 -26.48 10.75
C GLN A 211 -21.86 -26.85 10.31
N PRO A 212 -21.46 -28.15 10.35
CA PRO A 212 -20.09 -28.59 10.13
C PRO A 212 -19.69 -28.47 8.65
N ARG A 213 -18.51 -27.91 8.43
CA ARG A 213 -17.96 -27.47 7.14
C ARG A 213 -17.74 -28.60 6.12
N THR A 214 -17.98 -28.26 4.85
CA THR A 214 -17.07 -28.64 3.76
C THR A 214 -16.14 -27.45 3.53
N PRO A 215 -14.81 -27.60 3.42
CA PRO A 215 -13.88 -26.48 3.38
C PRO A 215 -14.10 -25.64 2.11
N TYR A 216 -14.44 -24.36 2.26
CA TYR A 216 -14.49 -23.40 1.16
C TYR A 216 -13.19 -22.58 1.14
N ALA A 217 -12.49 -22.60 0.01
CA ALA A 217 -11.49 -21.60 -0.37
C ALA A 217 -12.21 -20.37 -0.94
N THR A 218 -11.65 -19.16 -0.81
CA THR A 218 -12.16 -17.89 -1.36
C THR A 218 -11.81 -17.75 -2.85
N PHE A 219 -12.41 -16.79 -3.57
CA PHE A 219 -12.12 -16.49 -4.99
C PHE A 219 -12.24 -14.98 -5.26
N GLU A 220 -11.42 -14.47 -6.17
CA GLU A 220 -11.28 -13.05 -6.52
C GLU A 220 -12.15 -12.66 -7.75
N SER A 221 -12.66 -11.43 -7.77
CA SER A 221 -13.33 -10.83 -8.94
C SER A 221 -12.52 -9.65 -9.51
N ILE A 222 -11.90 -9.81 -10.68
CA ILE A 222 -11.07 -8.75 -11.28
C ILE A 222 -11.94 -7.85 -12.17
N ARG A 223 -11.96 -6.53 -11.94
CA ARG A 223 -12.53 -5.56 -12.89
C ARG A 223 -11.43 -5.01 -13.80
N THR A 224 -11.53 -5.26 -15.11
CA THR A 224 -10.71 -4.58 -16.11
C THR A 224 -11.23 -3.15 -16.31
N LEU A 225 -10.37 -2.16 -16.08
CA LEU A 225 -10.62 -0.75 -16.41
C LEU A 225 -10.68 -0.52 -17.93
#